data_AF-A0ABD1XCN5-F1
#
_entry.id   AF-A0ABD1XCN5-F1
#
_cell.length_a   1.000
_cell.length_b   1.000
_cell.length_c   1.000
_cell.angle_alpha   90.00
_cell.angle_beta   90.00
_cell.angle_gamma   90.00
#
_symmetry.space_group_name_H-M   'P 1'
#
loop_
_entity.id
_entity.type
_entity.pdbx_description
1 polymer ?
#
loop_
_entity_poly.entity_id
_entity_poly.type
_entity_poly.pdbx_seq_one_letter_code
_entity_poly.pdbx_strand_id
1 'polypeptide(L)'
;MISKSNDFTHQILNFPAICPCDLVCFSNIVNSLIDLCHTICHYKSRTCFTNKKNARDSIRLIEIFLVFLEDIQNGHSRNESTLVLGLSELHFIFQKVQFLLEDCSRDDARIWMLVKLENFSSQFRVLMRSIVVALDVLPVEGLDVSAEVREMFEFVSRQAFKAKFDVEVDDRRVLRKVLRV
;
A
#
# COMPACT_ATOMS: atom_id res chain seq x y z
N MET A 1 -12.14 11.11 -39.66
CA MET A 1 -13.16 10.95 -38.60
C MET A 1 -13.16 9.49 -38.18
N ILE A 2 -12.54 9.18 -37.05
CA ILE A 2 -12.68 7.87 -36.40
C ILE A 2 -13.22 8.19 -35.01
N SER A 3 -14.51 7.91 -34.81
CA SER A 3 -15.15 7.91 -33.50
C SER A 3 -14.54 6.77 -32.69
N LYS A 4 -13.51 7.05 -31.90
CA LYS A 4 -13.14 6.18 -30.79
C LYS A 4 -14.23 6.36 -29.74
N SER A 5 -15.16 5.41 -29.70
CA SER A 5 -15.99 5.19 -28.53
C SER A 5 -15.07 5.11 -27.32
N ASN A 6 -15.21 6.09 -26.44
CA ASN A 6 -14.64 6.06 -25.11
C ASN A 6 -15.38 4.94 -24.37
N ASP A 7 -14.96 3.70 -24.61
CA ASP A 7 -15.35 2.59 -23.77
C ASP A 7 -14.77 2.88 -22.39
N PHE A 8 -15.67 3.11 -21.43
CA PHE A 8 -15.40 3.29 -20.01
C PHE A 8 -14.88 1.99 -19.38
N THR A 9 -13.84 1.39 -19.95
CA THR A 9 -12.99 0.43 -19.24
C THR A 9 -12.15 1.20 -18.25
N HIS A 10 -12.78 1.64 -17.14
CA HIS A 10 -12.07 1.92 -15.90
C HIS A 10 -11.55 0.59 -15.36
N GLN A 11 -10.48 0.09 -16.00
CA GLN A 11 -9.70 -1.02 -15.49
C GLN A 11 -9.00 -0.50 -14.24
N ILE A 12 -9.28 -1.17 -13.13
CA ILE A 12 -8.79 -0.83 -11.80
C ILE A 12 -7.26 -0.98 -11.85
N LEU A 13 -6.50 0.02 -11.35
CA LEU A 13 -5.04 0.12 -11.46
C LEU A 13 -4.53 0.40 -12.89
N ASN A 14 -4.93 1.52 -13.51
CA ASN A 14 -4.35 1.97 -14.79
C ASN A 14 -2.82 2.20 -14.74
N PHE A 15 -2.26 2.32 -13.54
CA PHE A 15 -0.83 2.48 -13.38
C PHE A 15 -0.17 1.11 -13.23
N PRO A 16 0.70 0.70 -14.17
CA PRO A 16 1.48 -0.51 -13.99
C PRO A 16 2.40 -0.28 -12.78
N ALA A 17 2.24 -1.07 -11.74
CA ALA A 17 3.29 -1.19 -10.73
C ALA A 17 4.49 -1.84 -11.41
N ILE A 18 5.68 -1.29 -11.17
CA ILE A 18 6.92 -1.71 -11.80
C ILE A 18 7.80 -2.27 -10.68
N CYS A 19 8.12 -3.56 -10.78
CA CYS A 19 9.12 -4.14 -9.90
C CYS A 19 10.47 -3.48 -10.18
N PRO A 20 11.19 -2.98 -9.16
CA PRO A 20 12.57 -2.55 -9.32
C PRO A 20 13.43 -3.64 -9.97
N CYS A 21 14.45 -3.27 -10.73
CA CYS A 21 15.31 -4.26 -11.37
C CYS A 21 16.21 -4.97 -10.34
N ASP A 22 16.63 -6.19 -10.66
CA ASP A 22 17.49 -7.02 -9.79
C ASP A 22 18.89 -6.41 -9.54
N LEU A 23 19.22 -5.31 -10.23
CA LEU A 23 20.50 -4.59 -10.14
C LEU A 23 20.43 -3.32 -9.30
N VAL A 24 19.29 -3.00 -8.69
CA VAL A 24 19.18 -1.82 -7.80
C VAL A 24 20.03 -2.03 -6.55
N CYS A 25 20.85 -1.05 -6.18
CA CYS A 25 21.61 -1.12 -4.93
C CYS A 25 20.73 -0.88 -3.71
N PHE A 26 21.12 -1.42 -2.55
CA PHE A 26 20.38 -1.32 -1.29
C PHE A 26 19.98 0.12 -0.94
N SER A 27 20.91 1.08 -1.01
CA SER A 27 20.62 2.48 -0.71
C SER A 27 19.53 3.07 -1.61
N ASN A 28 19.56 2.78 -2.91
CA ASN A 28 18.58 3.31 -3.85
C ASN A 28 17.18 2.73 -3.61
N ILE A 29 17.07 1.43 -3.33
CA ILE A 29 15.75 0.83 -3.06
C ILE A 29 15.16 1.33 -1.74
N VAL A 30 15.98 1.51 -0.69
CA VAL A 30 15.54 2.08 0.59
C VAL A 30 15.07 3.52 0.39
N ASN A 31 15.85 4.37 -0.30
CA ASN A 31 15.46 5.76 -0.58
C ASN A 31 14.16 5.84 -1.38
N SER A 32 14.04 5.04 -2.45
CA SER A 32 12.83 4.98 -3.28
C SER A 32 11.60 4.53 -2.48
N LEU A 33 11.77 3.56 -1.57
CA LEU A 33 10.72 3.12 -0.66
C LEU A 33 10.31 4.21 0.34
N ILE A 34 11.26 4.97 0.90
CA ILE A 34 11.00 6.09 1.81
C ILE A 34 10.17 7.16 1.08
N ASP A 35 10.59 7.56 -0.13
CA ASP A 35 9.87 8.53 -0.95
C ASP A 35 8.43 8.07 -1.27
N LEU A 36 8.28 6.79 -1.60
CA LEU A 36 6.98 6.17 -1.86
C LEU A 36 6.11 6.14 -0.59
N CYS A 37 6.69 5.81 0.56
CA CYS A 37 5.99 5.85 1.84
C CYS A 37 5.51 7.26 2.17
N HIS A 38 6.36 8.28 2.03
CA HIS A 38 5.94 9.68 2.23
C HIS A 38 4.79 10.07 1.29
N THR A 39 4.87 9.65 0.02
CA THR A 39 3.80 9.87 -0.95
C THR A 39 2.49 9.23 -0.51
N ILE A 40 2.53 7.99 0.00
CA ILE A 40 1.37 7.28 0.54
C ILE A 40 0.84 7.97 1.81
N CYS A 41 1.71 8.37 2.73
CA CYS A 41 1.33 9.07 3.96
C CYS A 41 0.67 10.43 3.67
N HIS A 42 1.01 11.10 2.57
CA HIS A 42 0.37 12.35 2.16
C HIS A 42 -1.14 12.19 1.88
N TYR A 43 -1.62 10.99 1.52
CA TYR A 43 -3.05 10.71 1.35
C TYR A 43 -3.85 10.82 2.64
N LYS A 44 -3.22 10.86 3.81
CA LYS A 44 -3.88 11.14 5.09
C LYS A 44 -4.61 12.49 5.10
N SER A 45 -4.11 13.46 4.33
CA SER A 45 -4.73 14.77 4.17
C SER A 45 -5.86 14.79 3.13
N ARG A 46 -5.96 13.74 2.29
CA ARG A 46 -6.98 13.63 1.25
C ARG A 46 -8.22 12.93 1.76
N THR A 47 -9.38 13.33 1.24
CA THR A 47 -10.64 12.70 1.60
C THR A 47 -10.87 11.47 0.73
N CYS A 48 -10.76 10.27 1.31
CA CYS A 48 -11.26 9.06 0.66
C CYS A 48 -12.80 9.02 0.77
N PHE A 49 -13.50 8.76 -0.32
CA PHE A 49 -14.99 8.76 -0.29
C PHE A 49 -15.60 7.42 0.10
N THR A 50 -14.87 6.33 -0.18
CA THR A 50 -15.25 4.94 0.10
C THR A 50 -14.03 4.20 0.64
N ASN A 51 -14.22 3.08 1.33
CA ASN A 51 -13.15 2.27 1.91
C ASN A 51 -12.24 3.10 2.85
N LYS A 52 -12.79 4.08 3.56
CA LYS A 52 -12.04 5.05 4.39
C LYS A 52 -11.23 4.36 5.48
N LYS A 53 -11.83 3.38 6.16
CA LYS A 53 -11.16 2.55 7.16
C LYS A 53 -10.00 1.79 6.53
N ASN A 54 -10.23 1.12 5.39
CA ASN A 54 -9.19 0.34 4.72
C ASN A 54 -8.03 1.25 4.27
N ALA A 55 -8.32 2.42 3.70
CA ALA A 55 -7.32 3.41 3.34
C ALA A 55 -6.52 3.90 4.56
N ARG A 56 -7.22 4.33 5.64
CA ARG A 56 -6.59 4.81 6.87
C ARG A 56 -5.71 3.75 7.53
N ASP A 57 -6.20 2.52 7.63
CA ASP A 57 -5.50 1.44 8.29
C ASP A 57 -4.27 1.01 7.46
N SER A 58 -4.35 1.09 6.12
CA SER A 58 -3.21 0.91 5.21
C SER A 58 -2.15 2.00 5.38
N ILE A 59 -2.57 3.27 5.44
CA ILE A 59 -1.65 4.41 5.64
C ILE A 59 -0.93 4.28 6.98
N ARG A 60 -1.63 3.92 8.06
CA ARG A 60 -1.02 3.74 9.39
C ARG A 60 0.04 2.64 9.40
N LEU A 61 -0.19 1.54 8.69
CA LEU A 61 0.78 0.46 8.56
C LEU A 61 2.06 0.98 7.87
N ILE A 62 1.88 1.73 6.77
CA ILE A 62 2.98 2.28 5.98
C ILE A 62 3.73 3.40 6.74
N GLU A 63 3.04 4.23 7.54
CA GLU A 63 3.67 5.21 8.44
C GLU A 63 4.65 4.54 9.41
N ILE A 64 4.33 3.35 9.91
CA ILE A 64 5.22 2.64 10.83
C ILE A 64 6.38 2.01 10.07
N PHE A 65 6.09 1.44 8.89
CA PHE A 65 7.14 0.90 8.03
C PHE A 65 8.15 1.97 7.61
N LEU A 66 7.70 3.21 7.38
CA LEU A 66 8.57 4.34 7.10
C LEU A 66 9.60 4.58 8.21
N VAL A 67 9.20 4.54 9.49
CA VAL A 67 10.15 4.70 10.60
C VAL A 67 11.20 3.59 10.60
N PHE A 68 10.81 2.36 10.27
CA PHE A 68 11.76 1.26 10.09
C PHE A 68 12.73 1.50 8.92
N LEU A 69 12.23 2.00 7.79
CA LEU A 69 13.05 2.33 6.62
C LEU A 69 14.08 3.44 6.91
N GLU A 70 13.67 4.47 7.65
CA GLU A 70 14.55 5.59 8.05
C GLU A 70 15.69 5.11 8.97
N ASP A 71 15.44 4.12 9.84
CA ASP A 71 16.49 3.53 10.69
C ASP A 71 17.51 2.74 9.84
N ILE A 72 17.03 1.89 8.92
CA ILE A 72 17.93 1.08 8.07
C ILE A 72 18.67 1.90 7.00
N GLN A 73 18.16 3.08 6.63
CA GLN A 73 18.82 3.98 5.68
C GLN A 73 20.22 4.40 6.17
N ASN A 74 20.39 4.49 7.50
CA ASN A 74 21.64 4.91 8.15
C ASN A 74 22.52 3.72 8.59
N GLY A 75 21.99 2.49 8.55
CA GLY A 75 22.68 1.27 8.96
C GLY A 75 23.49 0.61 7.82
N HIS A 76 24.49 -0.18 8.19
CA HIS A 76 25.23 -1.02 7.24
C HIS A 76 24.66 -2.45 7.29
N SER A 77 24.31 -3.04 6.14
CA SER A 77 23.76 -4.41 6.11
C SER A 77 24.79 -5.45 5.64
N ARG A 78 24.82 -6.62 6.28
CA ARG A 78 25.76 -7.70 5.94
C ARG A 78 25.30 -8.57 4.76
N ASN A 79 24.06 -8.41 4.30
CA ASN A 79 23.44 -9.31 3.32
C ASN A 79 22.51 -8.56 2.34
N GLU A 80 23.08 -7.57 1.65
CA GLU A 80 22.35 -6.61 0.82
C GLU A 80 21.49 -7.24 -0.29
N SER A 81 21.91 -8.35 -0.91
CA SER A 81 21.21 -8.91 -2.08
C SER A 81 19.83 -9.50 -1.75
N THR A 82 19.72 -10.31 -0.70
CA THR A 82 18.42 -10.87 -0.26
C THR A 82 17.49 -9.79 0.27
N LEU A 83 18.05 -8.79 0.96
CA LEU A 83 17.31 -7.61 1.43
C LEU A 83 16.77 -6.79 0.27
N VAL A 84 17.57 -6.53 -0.76
CA VAL A 84 17.16 -5.81 -1.97
C VAL A 84 15.97 -6.49 -2.64
N LEU A 85 15.95 -7.82 -2.75
CA LEU A 85 14.82 -8.55 -3.33
C LEU A 85 13.53 -8.36 -2.53
N GLY A 86 13.59 -8.54 -1.21
CA GLY A 86 12.42 -8.34 -0.34
C GLY A 86 11.92 -6.89 -0.34
N LEU A 87 12.83 -5.92 -0.33
CA LEU A 87 12.51 -4.50 -0.44
C LEU A 87 11.94 -4.14 -1.82
N SER A 88 12.39 -4.80 -2.90
CA SER A 88 11.85 -4.59 -4.24
C SER A 88 10.41 -5.11 -4.37
N GLU A 89 10.11 -6.26 -3.76
CA GLU A 89 8.74 -6.78 -3.68
C GLU A 89 7.84 -5.83 -2.87
N LEU A 90 8.32 -5.33 -1.73
CA LEU A 90 7.59 -4.35 -0.92
C LEU A 90 7.34 -3.05 -1.71
N HIS A 91 8.32 -2.59 -2.47
CA HIS A 91 8.18 -1.39 -3.31
C HIS A 91 7.08 -1.58 -4.35
N PHE A 92 7.07 -2.73 -5.03
CA PHE A 92 6.02 -3.09 -5.99
C PHE A 92 4.63 -3.13 -5.34
N ILE A 93 4.51 -3.70 -4.14
CA ILE A 93 3.24 -3.76 -3.41
C ILE A 93 2.79 -2.35 -2.99
N PHE A 94 3.70 -1.51 -2.52
CA PHE A 94 3.40 -0.14 -2.08
C PHE A 94 2.94 0.75 -3.23
N GLN A 95 3.49 0.58 -4.43
CA GLN A 95 2.98 1.26 -5.63
C GLN A 95 1.50 0.92 -5.86
N LYS A 96 1.12 -0.35 -5.72
CA LYS A 96 -0.29 -0.74 -5.84
C LYS A 96 -1.16 -0.15 -4.75
N VAL A 97 -0.64 -0.06 -3.51
CA VAL A 97 -1.36 0.62 -2.41
C VAL A 97 -1.56 2.09 -2.74
N GLN A 98 -0.52 2.79 -3.23
CA GLN A 98 -0.62 4.17 -3.69
C GLN A 98 -1.71 4.33 -4.76
N PHE A 99 -1.77 3.44 -5.75
CA PHE A 99 -2.78 3.51 -6.81
C PHE A 99 -4.20 3.29 -6.27
N LEU A 100 -4.41 2.36 -5.33
CA LEU A 100 -5.70 2.21 -4.66
C LEU A 100 -6.09 3.48 -3.88
N LEU A 101 -5.14 4.11 -3.19
CA LEU A 101 -5.39 5.35 -2.44
C LEU A 101 -5.70 6.53 -3.36
N GLU A 102 -5.03 6.61 -4.51
CA GLU A 102 -5.35 7.59 -5.55
C GLU A 102 -6.79 7.40 -6.05
N ASP A 103 -7.17 6.19 -6.44
CA ASP A 103 -8.53 5.87 -6.89
C ASP A 103 -9.59 6.19 -5.79
N CYS A 104 -9.30 5.90 -4.53
CA CYS A 104 -10.19 6.22 -3.40
C CYS A 104 -10.35 7.73 -3.13
N SER A 105 -9.35 8.53 -3.51
CA SER A 105 -9.30 9.97 -3.23
C SER A 105 -9.78 10.84 -4.38
N ARG A 106 -10.09 10.24 -5.54
CA ARG A 106 -10.54 10.94 -6.74
C ARG A 106 -12.00 11.37 -6.64
N ASP A 107 -12.23 12.66 -6.92
CA ASP A 107 -13.57 13.25 -6.90
C ASP A 107 -14.48 12.76 -8.03
N ASP A 108 -13.91 12.49 -9.20
CA ASP A 108 -14.60 12.05 -10.41
C ASP A 108 -14.95 10.54 -10.39
N ALA A 109 -14.35 9.77 -9.48
CA ALA A 109 -14.51 8.32 -9.40
C ALA A 109 -15.52 7.86 -8.32
N ARG A 110 -16.10 8.76 -7.52
CA ARG A 110 -16.84 8.42 -6.29
C ARG A 110 -17.95 7.38 -6.47
N ILE A 111 -18.81 7.53 -7.48
CA ILE A 111 -19.91 6.59 -7.74
C ILE A 111 -19.36 5.24 -8.18
N TRP A 112 -18.36 5.24 -9.05
CA TRP A 112 -17.71 4.02 -9.52
C TRP A 112 -17.05 3.25 -8.37
N MET A 113 -16.31 3.95 -7.52
CA MET A 113 -15.67 3.40 -6.31
C MET A 113 -16.70 2.77 -5.37
N LEU A 114 -17.86 3.42 -5.20
CA LEU A 114 -18.96 2.91 -4.40
C LEU A 114 -19.58 1.64 -5.02
N VAL A 115 -19.82 1.63 -6.34
CA VAL A 115 -20.34 0.45 -7.04
C VAL A 115 -19.35 -0.73 -6.95
N LYS A 116 -18.05 -0.46 -6.95
CA LYS A 116 -16.99 -1.47 -6.89
C LYS A 116 -16.43 -1.71 -5.48
N LEU A 117 -17.12 -1.25 -4.43
CA LEU A 117 -16.59 -1.21 -3.06
C LEU A 117 -16.06 -2.56 -2.55
N GLU A 118 -16.67 -3.68 -2.96
CA GLU A 118 -16.26 -5.03 -2.51
C GLU A 118 -14.94 -5.44 -3.17
N ASN A 119 -14.78 -5.10 -4.46
CA ASN A 119 -13.55 -5.36 -5.18
C ASN A 119 -12.39 -4.53 -4.60
N PHE A 120 -12.61 -3.26 -4.30
CA PHE A 120 -11.58 -2.41 -3.67
C PHE A 120 -11.21 -2.91 -2.27
N SER A 121 -12.19 -3.28 -1.45
CA SER A 121 -11.93 -3.87 -0.12
C SER A 121 -11.13 -5.18 -0.23
N SER A 122 -11.45 -6.02 -1.23
CA SER A 122 -10.70 -7.24 -1.53
C SER A 122 -9.26 -6.92 -1.95
N GLN A 123 -9.03 -5.93 -2.81
CA GLN A 123 -7.70 -5.52 -3.23
C GLN A 123 -6.87 -5.00 -2.05
N PHE A 124 -7.44 -4.17 -1.17
CA PHE A 124 -6.76 -3.79 0.07
C PHE A 124 -6.36 -5.02 0.89
N ARG A 125 -7.28 -5.97 1.09
CA ARG A 125 -6.98 -7.20 1.83
C ARG A 125 -5.85 -8.00 1.20
N VAL A 126 -5.85 -8.16 -0.13
CA VAL A 126 -4.81 -8.90 -0.86
C VAL A 126 -3.47 -8.20 -0.71
N LEU A 127 -3.38 -6.89 -0.98
CA LEU A 127 -2.13 -6.15 -0.86
C LEU A 127 -1.60 -6.15 0.57
N MET A 128 -2.46 -5.97 1.57
CA MET A 128 -2.03 -5.99 2.97
C MET A 128 -1.49 -7.36 3.36
N ARG A 129 -2.12 -8.45 2.88
CA ARG A 129 -1.58 -9.81 3.02
C ARG A 129 -0.26 -10.02 2.28
N SER A 130 -0.10 -9.43 1.09
CA SER A 130 1.18 -9.49 0.38
C SER A 130 2.29 -8.77 1.15
N ILE A 131 2.00 -7.62 1.78
CA ILE A 131 2.95 -6.96 2.67
C ILE A 131 3.32 -7.89 3.82
N VAL A 132 2.33 -8.53 4.47
CA VAL A 132 2.59 -9.51 5.54
C VAL A 132 3.59 -10.57 5.12
N VAL A 133 3.33 -11.20 3.98
CA VAL A 133 4.19 -12.27 3.46
C VAL A 133 5.57 -11.75 3.13
N ALA A 134 5.68 -10.57 2.49
CA ALA A 134 6.96 -9.97 2.15
C ALA A 134 7.79 -9.60 3.39
N LEU A 135 7.16 -9.15 4.47
CA LEU A 135 7.84 -8.86 5.73
C LEU A 135 8.27 -10.13 6.49
N ASP A 136 7.46 -11.20 6.44
CA ASP A 136 7.76 -12.49 7.10
C ASP A 136 8.97 -13.20 6.48
N VAL A 137 9.22 -12.99 5.17
CA VAL A 137 10.38 -13.55 4.46
C VAL A 137 11.57 -12.60 4.39
N LEU A 138 11.43 -11.36 4.83
CA LEU A 138 12.52 -10.38 4.81
C LEU A 138 13.54 -10.76 5.91
N PRO A 139 14.83 -10.95 5.60
CA PRO A 139 15.83 -11.38 6.59
C PRO A 139 16.25 -10.21 7.49
N VAL A 140 15.37 -9.79 8.41
CA VAL A 140 15.58 -8.62 9.30
C VAL A 140 16.77 -8.84 10.25
N GLU A 141 17.17 -10.08 10.52
CA GLU A 141 18.38 -10.43 11.28
C GLU A 141 19.67 -9.95 10.60
N GLY A 142 19.65 -9.70 9.29
CA GLY A 142 20.77 -9.17 8.53
C GLY A 142 20.91 -7.64 8.55
N LEU A 143 19.95 -6.93 9.16
CA LEU A 143 19.92 -5.47 9.24
C LEU A 143 20.46 -4.96 10.58
N ASP A 144 21.31 -3.93 10.51
CA ASP A 144 21.80 -3.17 11.65
C ASP A 144 20.74 -2.13 12.07
N VAL A 145 19.78 -2.58 12.88
CA VAL A 145 18.61 -1.82 13.35
C VAL A 145 18.63 -1.85 14.87
N SER A 146 18.24 -0.73 15.49
CA SER A 146 18.10 -0.67 16.95
C SER A 146 17.12 -1.74 17.47
N ALA A 147 17.35 -2.23 18.69
CA ALA A 147 16.48 -3.23 19.30
C ALA A 147 15.04 -2.71 19.44
N GLU A 148 14.90 -1.42 19.73
CA GLU A 148 13.64 -0.70 19.87
C GLU A 148 12.87 -0.65 18.55
N VAL A 149 13.53 -0.29 17.44
CA VAL A 149 12.89 -0.24 16.12
C VAL A 149 12.54 -1.64 15.63
N ARG A 150 13.38 -2.64 15.91
CA ARG A 150 13.08 -4.05 15.62
C ARG A 150 11.82 -4.52 16.36
N GLU A 151 11.75 -4.30 17.67
CA GLU A 151 10.59 -4.70 18.48
C GLU A 151 9.31 -3.98 18.04
N MET A 152 9.40 -2.67 17.76
CA MET A 152 8.30 -1.88 17.22
C MET A 152 7.82 -2.45 15.88
N PHE A 153 8.74 -2.74 14.97
CA PHE A 153 8.44 -3.30 13.66
C PHE A 153 7.75 -4.67 13.79
N GLU A 154 8.24 -5.57 14.63
CA GLU A 154 7.61 -6.88 14.84
C GLU A 154 6.23 -6.78 15.50
N PHE A 155 6.09 -5.91 16.51
CA PHE A 155 4.82 -5.70 17.21
C PHE A 155 3.77 -5.15 16.24
N VAL A 156 4.14 -4.13 15.47
CA VAL A 156 3.24 -3.50 14.52
C VAL A 156 2.92 -4.44 13.38
N SER A 157 3.90 -5.17 12.84
CA SER A 157 3.66 -6.21 11.86
C SER A 157 2.60 -7.17 12.37
N ARG A 158 2.75 -7.70 13.60
CA ARG A 158 1.73 -8.57 14.23
C ARG A 158 0.36 -7.94 14.40
N GLN A 159 0.25 -6.63 14.66
CA GLN A 159 -1.03 -5.92 14.78
C GLN A 159 -1.67 -5.64 13.42
N ALA A 160 -0.87 -5.17 12.47
CA ALA A 160 -1.23 -5.02 11.07
C ALA A 160 -1.76 -6.34 10.48
N PHE A 161 -1.13 -7.46 10.83
CA PHE A 161 -1.53 -8.81 10.39
C PHE A 161 -2.90 -9.23 10.93
N LYS A 162 -3.34 -8.64 12.03
CA LYS A 162 -4.67 -8.87 12.62
C LYS A 162 -5.73 -7.89 12.12
N ALA A 163 -5.33 -6.82 11.42
CA ALA A 163 -6.26 -5.82 10.91
C ALA A 163 -7.19 -6.45 9.85
N LYS A 164 -8.49 -6.19 10.00
CA LYS A 164 -9.52 -6.69 9.07
C LYS A 164 -9.86 -5.63 8.04
N PHE A 165 -9.50 -5.92 6.79
CA PHE A 165 -9.84 -5.12 5.61
C PHE A 165 -11.18 -5.57 5.03
N ASP A 166 -12.26 -5.02 5.57
CA ASP A 166 -13.64 -5.32 5.19
C ASP A 166 -14.33 -4.07 4.66
N VAL A 167 -15.43 -4.27 3.94
CA VAL A 167 -16.31 -3.18 3.51
C VAL A 167 -16.98 -2.54 4.74
N GLU A 168 -16.95 -1.20 4.81
CA GLU A 168 -17.62 -0.45 5.87
C GLU A 168 -19.15 -0.50 5.76
N VAL A 169 -19.83 -0.53 6.92
CA VAL A 169 -21.30 -0.54 6.98
C VAL A 169 -21.89 0.71 6.34
N ASP A 170 -21.24 1.85 6.51
CA ASP A 170 -21.65 3.12 5.91
C ASP A 170 -21.57 3.09 4.38
N ASP A 171 -20.49 2.54 3.81
CA ASP A 171 -20.36 2.38 2.36
C ASP A 171 -21.48 1.49 1.81
N ARG A 172 -21.80 0.37 2.48
CA ARG A 172 -22.95 -0.47 2.09
C ARG A 172 -24.27 0.28 2.18
N ARG A 173 -24.44 1.15 3.18
CA ARG A 173 -25.66 1.94 3.37
C ARG A 173 -25.81 2.97 2.25
N VAL A 174 -24.73 3.65 1.86
CA VAL A 174 -24.74 4.62 0.76
C VAL A 174 -25.01 3.91 -0.57
N LEU A 175 -24.34 2.79 -0.84
CA LEU A 175 -24.58 1.99 -2.06
C LEU A 175 -26.05 1.59 -2.19
N ARG A 176 -26.67 1.08 -1.12
CA ARG A 176 -28.10 0.73 -1.12
C ARG A 176 -29.02 1.91 -1.43
N LYS A 177 -28.65 3.14 -1.05
CA LYS A 177 -29.44 4.33 -1.38
C LYS A 177 -29.29 4.69 -2.86
N VAL A 178 -28.08 4.61 -3.40
CA VAL A 178 -27.81 4.89 -4.83
C VAL A 178 -28.50 3.88 -5.74
N LEU A 179 -28.52 2.60 -5.38
CA LEU A 179 -29.16 1.53 -6.17
C LEU A 179 -30.70 1.49 -6.04
N ARG A 180 -31.30 2.32 -5.18
CA ARG A 180 -32.76 2.45 -5.02
C ARG A 180 -33.36 3.58 -5.85
N VAL A 181 -32.52 4.30 -6.60
CA VAL A 181 -32.89 5.30 -7.60
C VAL A 181 -33.06 4.60 -8.94
#